data_AF-A0A151IPG9-F1
#
_entry.id   AF-A0A151IPG9-F1
#
_cell.length_a   1.000
_cell.length_b   1.000
_cell.length_c   1.000
_cell.angle_alpha   90.00
_cell.angle_beta   90.00
_cell.angle_gamma   90.00
#
_symmetry.space_group_name_H-M   'P 1'
#
loop_
_entity.id
_entity.type
_entity.pdbx_description
1 polymer ?
#
loop_
_entity_poly.entity_id
_entity_poly.type
_entity_poly.pdbx_seq_one_letter_code
_entity_poly.pdbx_strand_id
1 'polypeptide(L)'
;LLELYRERPFLYDKSNINFKDCLMKQNAWLEISKTMTQICGDMYNPSYCQKRCTTLRDQYSREKRKAEIESKSGSAATKATRFPFFAQLTFLDRVIQRRR
;
A
#
# COMPACT_ATOMS: atom_id res chain seq x y z
N LEU A 1 -9.32 -4.51 -4.08
CA LEU A 1 -7.94 -4.19 -4.52
C LEU A 1 -6.92 -4.33 -3.38
N LEU A 2 -7.06 -3.58 -2.28
CA LEU A 2 -6.09 -3.59 -1.17
C LEU A 2 -5.93 -4.96 -0.51
N GLU A 3 -7.00 -5.75 -0.45
CA GLU A 3 -6.98 -7.12 0.09
C GLU A 3 -6.07 -8.04 -0.74
N LEU A 4 -6.28 -8.15 -2.06
CA LEU A 4 -5.41 -8.92 -2.95
C LEU A 4 -3.95 -8.44 -2.93
N TYR A 5 -3.74 -7.14 -2.75
CA TYR A 5 -2.42 -6.56 -2.59
C TYR A 5 -1.76 -7.01 -1.28
N ARG A 6 -2.51 -7.00 -0.16
CA ARG A 6 -2.03 -7.43 1.16
C ARG A 6 -1.54 -8.88 1.16
N GLU A 7 -2.25 -9.77 0.47
CA GLU A 7 -1.91 -11.20 0.33
C GLU A 7 -0.58 -11.46 -0.39
N ARG A 8 -0.05 -10.47 -1.11
CA ARG A 8 1.13 -10.59 -1.97
C ARG A 8 2.28 -9.74 -1.43
N PRO A 9 2.91 -10.12 -0.30
CA PRO A 9 3.95 -9.32 0.37
C PRO A 9 5.15 -9.03 -0.53
N PHE A 10 5.50 -9.92 -1.44
CA PHE A 10 6.57 -9.71 -2.42
C PHE A 10 6.36 -8.49 -3.35
N LEU A 11 5.15 -7.92 -3.41
CA LEU A 11 4.89 -6.66 -4.14
C LEU A 11 5.40 -5.41 -3.41
N TYR A 12 5.53 -5.46 -2.08
CA TYR A 12 5.80 -4.26 -1.27
C TYR A 12 6.87 -4.44 -0.19
N ASP A 13 7.07 -5.66 0.28
CA ASP A 13 8.02 -6.02 1.31
C ASP A 13 9.39 -6.34 0.73
N LYS A 14 10.37 -5.47 1.00
CA LYS A 14 11.75 -5.64 0.55
C LYS A 14 12.49 -6.79 1.26
N SER A 15 12.00 -7.21 2.42
CA SER A 15 12.57 -8.33 3.17
C SER A 15 12.09 -9.68 2.64
N ASN A 16 11.05 -9.69 1.79
CA ASN A 16 10.58 -10.91 1.14
C ASN A 16 11.60 -11.41 0.11
N ILE A 17 11.94 -12.70 0.16
CA ILE A 17 12.90 -13.33 -0.75
C ILE A 17 12.51 -13.18 -2.23
N ASN A 18 11.20 -13.19 -2.51
CA ASN A 18 10.66 -13.06 -3.86
C ASN A 18 10.48 -11.59 -4.29
N PHE A 19 10.90 -10.61 -3.48
CA PHE A 19 10.80 -9.20 -3.83
C PHE A 19 11.63 -8.83 -5.07
N LYS A 20 12.67 -9.59 -5.42
CA LYS A 20 13.46 -9.33 -6.62
C LYS A 20 12.94 -10.06 -7.87
N ASP A 21 11.94 -10.92 -7.72
CA ASP A 21 11.37 -11.67 -8.83
C ASP A 21 10.41 -10.79 -9.65
N CYS A 22 10.91 -10.28 -10.77
CA CYS A 22 10.13 -9.43 -11.68
C CYS A 22 8.96 -10.19 -12.33
N LEU A 23 9.17 -11.46 -12.68
CA LEU A 23 8.14 -12.27 -13.35
C LEU A 23 6.99 -12.56 -12.40
N MET A 24 7.31 -12.92 -11.15
CA MET A 24 6.32 -13.16 -10.11
C MET A 24 5.50 -11.90 -9.81
N LYS A 25 6.15 -10.72 -9.77
CA LYS A 25 5.43 -9.44 -9.63
C LYS A 25 4.50 -9.15 -10.79
N GLN A 26 4.97 -9.39 -12.03
CA GLN A 26 4.15 -9.17 -13.21
C GLN A 26 2.91 -10.07 -13.21
N ASN A 27 3.08 -11.36 -12.92
CA ASN A 27 1.99 -12.33 -12.82
C ASN A 27 1.00 -11.94 -11.72
N ALA A 28 1.50 -11.50 -10.56
CA ALA A 28 0.66 -11.02 -9.48
C ALA A 28 -0.21 -9.82 -9.87
N TRP A 29 0.33 -8.84 -10.62
CA TRP A 29 -0.47 -7.71 -11.08
C TRP A 29 -1.51 -8.10 -12.13
N LEU A 30 -1.19 -9.07 -13.00
CA LEU A 30 -2.14 -9.64 -13.96
C LEU A 30 -3.29 -10.39 -13.27
N GLU A 31 -2.99 -11.17 -12.23
CA GLU A 31 -4.00 -11.83 -11.41
C GLU A 31 -4.90 -10.81 -10.70
N ILE A 32 -4.29 -9.84 -10.01
CA ILE A 32 -5.03 -8.77 -9.31
C ILE A 32 -5.96 -8.05 -10.28
N SER A 33 -5.46 -7.66 -11.46
CA SER A 33 -6.28 -6.98 -12.46
C SER A 33 -7.42 -7.85 -12.92
N LYS A 34 -7.16 -9.13 -13.24
CA LYS A 34 -8.19 -10.06 -13.72
C LYS A 34 -9.30 -10.23 -12.67
N THR A 35 -8.94 -10.47 -11.42
CA THR A 35 -9.91 -10.59 -10.31
C THR A 35 -10.67 -9.29 -10.09
N MET A 36 -10.00 -8.13 -10.12
CA MET A 36 -10.67 -6.84 -9.97
C MET A 36 -11.61 -6.54 -11.14
N THR A 37 -11.23 -6.89 -12.37
CA THR A 37 -12.09 -6.75 -13.55
C THR A 37 -13.35 -7.60 -13.42
N GLN A 38 -13.23 -8.83 -12.93
CA GLN A 38 -14.39 -9.70 -12.71
C GLN A 38 -15.36 -9.17 -11.65
N ILE A 39 -14.85 -8.48 -10.61
CA ILE A 39 -15.68 -8.00 -9.49
C ILE A 39 -16.20 -6.57 -9.74
N CYS A 40 -15.41 -5.72 -10.41
CA CYS A 40 -15.65 -4.27 -10.47
C CYS A 40 -15.63 -3.68 -11.89
N GLY A 41 -15.41 -4.49 -12.94
CA GLY A 41 -15.44 -4.07 -14.35
C GLY A 41 -14.08 -3.71 -14.98
N ASP A 42 -14.08 -3.45 -16.28
CA ASP A 42 -12.89 -3.38 -17.15
C ASP A 42 -11.91 -2.23 -16.87
N MET A 43 -12.21 -1.35 -15.91
CA MET A 43 -11.32 -0.25 -15.51
C MET A 43 -10.00 -0.75 -14.87
N TYR A 44 -10.02 -1.94 -14.26
CA TYR A 44 -8.91 -2.45 -13.47
C TYR A 44 -7.88 -3.22 -14.30
N ASN A 45 -7.03 -2.51 -15.04
CA ASN A 45 -5.87 -3.11 -15.69
C ASN A 45 -4.65 -3.24 -14.74
N PRO A 46 -3.62 -4.05 -15.07
CA PRO A 46 -2.46 -4.26 -14.21
C PRO A 46 -1.73 -2.97 -13.83
N SER A 47 -1.53 -2.09 -14.81
CA SER A 47 -0.85 -0.79 -14.62
C SER A 47 -1.63 0.12 -13.68
N TYR A 48 -2.96 0.18 -13.82
CA TYR A 48 -3.84 0.93 -12.92
C TYR A 48 -3.76 0.39 -11.49
N CYS A 49 -3.86 -0.93 -11.31
CA CYS A 49 -3.76 -1.57 -9.99
C CYS A 49 -2.41 -1.28 -9.33
N GLN A 50 -1.32 -1.42 -10.08
CA GLN A 50 0.03 -1.13 -9.61
C GLN A 50 0.19 0.33 -9.20
N LYS A 51 -0.23 1.28 -10.06
CA LYS A 51 -0.16 2.72 -9.79
C LYS A 51 -1.00 3.08 -8.57
N ARG A 52 -2.23 2.58 -8.48
CA ARG A 52 -3.15 2.84 -7.37
C ARG A 52 -2.58 2.33 -6.05
N CYS A 53 -2.10 1.09 -5.99
CA CYS A 53 -1.48 0.54 -4.78
C CYS A 53 -0.21 1.30 -4.37
N THR A 54 0.61 1.71 -5.35
CA THR A 54 1.83 2.51 -5.09
C THR A 54 1.48 3.87 -4.50
N THR A 55 0.53 4.59 -5.10
CA THR A 55 0.05 5.89 -4.58
C THR A 55 -0.52 5.75 -3.17
N LEU A 56 -1.32 4.71 -2.91
CA LEU A 56 -1.89 4.46 -1.58
C LEU A 56 -0.81 4.18 -0.53
N ARG A 57 0.21 3.38 -0.87
CA ARG A 57 1.36 3.11 0.00
C ARG A 57 2.15 4.39 0.30
N ASP A 58 2.39 5.21 -0.72
CA ASP A 58 3.15 6.46 -0.57
C ASP A 58 2.36 7.49 0.26
N GLN A 59 1.04 7.55 0.09
CA GLN A 59 0.16 8.38 0.92
C GLN A 59 0.16 7.88 2.37
N TYR A 60 0.02 6.57 2.61
CA TYR A 60 0.12 5.97 3.94
C TYR A 60 1.45 6.30 4.63
N SER A 61 2.57 6.21 3.90
CA SER A 61 3.90 6.54 4.43
C SER A 61 4.00 8.00 4.88
N ARG A 62 3.40 8.93 4.12
CA ARG A 62 3.38 10.36 4.47
C ARG A 62 2.51 10.64 5.68
N GLU A 63 1.29 10.08 5.70
CA GLU A 63 0.36 10.24 6.83
C GLU A 63 0.95 9.66 8.12
N LYS A 64 1.58 8.48 8.06
CA LYS A 64 2.26 7.88 9.21
C LYS A 64 3.39 8.76 9.74
N ARG A 65 4.24 9.30 8.85
CA ARG A 65 5.30 10.23 9.22
C ARG A 65 4.75 11.53 9.83
N LYS A 66 3.66 12.06 9.29
CA LYS A 66 3.00 13.26 9.80
C LYS A 66 2.46 13.04 11.21
N ALA A 67 1.74 11.94 11.44
CA ALA A 67 1.23 11.56 12.76
C ALA A 67 2.36 11.40 13.80
N GLU A 68 3.50 10.81 13.41
CA GLU A 68 4.67 10.69 14.30
C GLU A 68 5.27 12.06 14.66
N ILE A 69 5.39 12.99 13.71
CA ILE A 69 5.92 14.34 13.96
C ILE A 69 4.97 15.12 14.88
N GLU A 70 3.67 15.09 14.59
CA GLU A 70 2.63 15.75 15.41
C GLU A 70 2.64 15.22 16.85
N SER A 71 2.83 13.91 17.05
CA SER A 71 2.91 13.30 18.39
C SER A 71 4.11 13.79 19.22
N LYS A 72 5.20 14.22 18.57
CA LYS A 72 6.42 14.69 19.24
C LYS A 72 6.42 16.19 19.54
N SER A 73 5.68 16.97 18.76
CA SER A 73 5.70 18.44 18.86
C SER A 73 4.73 19.02 19.90
N GLY A 74 4.03 18.20 20.69
CA GLY A 74 3.14 18.67 21.77
C GLY A 74 1.94 19.50 21.30
N SER A 75 1.73 19.64 19.98
CA SER A 75 0.66 20.44 19.41
C SER A 75 -0.59 19.57 19.29
N ALA A 76 -1.57 19.80 20.16
CA ALA A 76 -2.87 19.12 20.20
C ALA A 76 -3.81 19.50 19.05
N ALA A 77 -3.27 19.91 17.88
CA ALA A 77 -4.06 20.22 16.70
C ALA A 77 -4.51 18.93 16.00
N THR A 78 -5.41 18.20 16.65
CA THR A 78 -6.09 17.02 16.13
C THR A 78 -7.00 17.41 14.96
N LYS A 79 -6.43 17.47 13.75
CA LYS A 79 -7.16 17.25 12.51
C LYS A 79 -6.31 16.39 11.58
N ALA A 80 -5.87 15.23 12.08
CA ALA A 80 -5.44 14.16 11.20
C ALA A 80 -6.66 13.82 10.33
N THR A 81 -6.68 14.34 9.11
CA THR A 81 -7.54 13.86 8.03
C THR A 81 -7.39 12.35 8.02
N ARG A 82 -8.38 11.65 8.60
CA ARG A 82 -8.40 10.19 8.69
C ARG A 82 -8.40 9.69 7.27
N PHE A 83 -7.20 9.41 6.75
CA PHE A 83 -7.04 8.84 5.43
C PHE A 83 -7.93 7.59 5.37
N PRO A 84 -8.95 7.54 4.50
CA PRO A 84 -10.00 6.53 4.61
C PRO A 84 -9.48 5.09 4.50
N PHE A 85 -8.35 4.90 3.80
CA PHE A 85 -7.70 3.61 3.62
C PHE A 85 -6.63 3.31 4.68
N PHE A 86 -6.46 4.17 5.68
CA PHE A 86 -5.42 4.00 6.71
C PHE A 86 -5.56 2.66 7.42
N ALA A 87 -6.75 2.32 7.91
CA ALA A 87 -7.02 1.05 8.58
C ALA A 87 -6.70 -0.16 7.69
N GLN A 88 -7.04 -0.08 6.40
CA GLN A 88 -6.81 -1.16 5.43
C GLN A 88 -5.32 -1.32 5.06
N LEU A 89 -4.50 -0.29 5.29
CA LEU A 89 -3.08 -0.28 4.97
C LEU A 89 -2.16 -0.47 6.18
N THR A 90 -2.73 -0.69 7.37
CA THR A 90 -1.98 -0.98 8.62
C THR A 90 -1.02 -2.17 8.49
N PHE A 91 -1.29 -3.13 7.59
CA PHE A 91 -0.35 -4.23 7.33
C PHE A 91 1.02 -3.75 6.84
N LEU A 92 1.10 -2.55 6.24
CA LEU A 92 2.36 -1.95 5.81
C LEU A 92 3.22 -1.46 6.97
N ASP A 93 2.71 -1.43 8.20
CA ASP A 93 3.48 -0.98 9.36
C ASP A 93 4.74 -1.79 9.62
N ARG A 94 4.71 -3.08 9.29
CA ARG A 94 5.84 -3.99 9.43
C ARG A 94 6.93 -3.71 8.38
N VAL A 95 6.56 -3.14 7.24
CA VAL A 95 7.43 -2.94 6.08
C VAL A 95 7.94 -1.51 5.99
N ILE A 96 7.11 -0.53 6.30
CA ILE A 96 7.46 0.89 6.34
C ILE A 96 8.08 1.15 7.70
N GLN A 97 9.31 0.65 7.86
CA GLN A 97 10.15 0.97 9.01
C GLN A 97 10.87 2.29 8.76
N ARG A 98 11.01 3.05 9.83
CA ARG A 98 11.76 4.30 9.90
C ARG A 98 13.16 4.08 9.32
N ARG A 99 13.58 4.90 8.35
CA ARG A 99 15.01 5.06 8.06
C ARG A 99 15.64 5.63 9.35
N ARG A 100 16.46 4.82 10.03
CA ARG A 100 17.27 5.27 11.16
C ARG A 100 18.23 6.37 10.70
#